data_AF-A0A948CAZ6-F1
#
_entry.id   AF-A0A948CAZ6-F1
#
_cell.length_a   1.000
_cell.length_b   1.000
_cell.length_c   1.000
_cell.angle_alpha   90.00
_cell.angle_beta   90.00
_cell.angle_gamma   90.00
#
_symmetry.space_group_name_H-M   'P 1'
#
loop_
_entity.id
_entity.type
_entity.pdbx_description
1 polymer ?
#
loop_
_entity_poly.entity_id
_entity_poly.type
_entity_poly.pdbx_seq_one_letter_code
_entity_poly.pdbx_strand_id
1 'polypeptide(L)'
;MHLTRLKLTVLAALAALIMSLIAVGPATARQGPTNVASPSVKGKAAVGRTLTCRPGTWTGKKSGYRFAWKRDGKRIAGTSKRRYTVTRADRGTRLKCVVSPKGVKQRVASAAVTVVDAPRNTAAPTVTGLPKPGETLTCDPGTWVNDPTLRYSWTRDGSPAGTGQTRLTKNSDLGKRLVCLVAGSNAAGGSGFVASEAVLVSESGTDPVPTTAPTNTVRPSISGIPYPGEVLTCEPGTWTGNPTFTYSWTRNGSPAGTGATRTTKNSDLGTTLVCYVIGSNTAGGSGAIPSAGVHPQLPEPDHVAYQSHVKPATKAYGSVGYGANSIEEWGDHLRLEGGASELNKVTVTMASWSCVSGAWNAGNPTGPCVSTPGSTYVHPVTVNVYGVDNAAPTGVGDLITTVTVDQTIPYRPSFDPSCGDYKWLSPEFGCINSLQFDMDFNLGGVDVPGDVIVSVAFDTSGSPAGSLNVAAVETAPVVGENVNPDKTFVGYQGGQFEAESGWGTYTPGITLEATTPYVP
;
A
#
# COMPACT_ATOMS: atom_id res chain seq x y z
N MET A 1 12.38 -96.56 25.07
CA MET A 1 11.05 -97.20 25.19
C MET A 1 10.03 -96.09 24.93
N HIS A 2 9.29 -96.02 23.83
CA HIS A 2 8.23 -96.96 23.37
C HIS A 2 7.16 -97.16 24.47
N LEU A 3 5.85 -96.96 24.27
CA LEU A 3 5.11 -96.70 23.02
C LEU A 3 3.67 -96.11 23.26
N THR A 4 3.27 -95.13 22.43
CA THR A 4 1.92 -94.90 21.81
C THR A 4 0.57 -94.72 22.54
N ARG A 5 -0.22 -93.76 21.96
CA ARG A 5 -1.70 -93.73 21.72
C ARG A 5 -2.59 -93.45 22.94
N LEU A 6 -3.72 -92.73 22.84
CA LEU A 6 -4.80 -92.76 21.81
C LEU A 6 -5.51 -91.38 21.60
N LYS A 7 -6.41 -91.30 20.60
CA LYS A 7 -7.37 -90.20 20.30
C LYS A 7 -8.83 -90.72 20.47
N LEU A 8 -9.97 -90.06 20.17
CA LEU A 8 -10.32 -88.82 19.45
C LEU A 8 -11.79 -88.39 19.77
N THR A 9 -12.08 -87.12 20.12
CA THR A 9 -13.41 -86.42 19.97
C THR A 9 -14.65 -87.01 20.73
N VAL A 10 -15.85 -86.40 20.90
CA VAL A 10 -16.60 -85.23 20.34
C VAL A 10 -17.36 -84.46 21.47
N LEU A 11 -17.85 -83.24 21.20
CA LEU A 11 -18.54 -82.30 22.11
C LEU A 11 -20.02 -82.62 22.47
N ALA A 12 -20.51 -82.04 23.58
CA ALA A 12 -21.92 -81.68 23.83
C ALA A 12 -22.04 -80.33 24.60
N ALA A 13 -23.23 -79.73 24.65
CA ALA A 13 -23.47 -78.27 24.75
C ALA A 13 -23.70 -77.65 26.15
N LEU A 14 -23.42 -76.33 26.26
CA LEU A 14 -24.03 -75.20 27.06
C LEU A 14 -24.59 -75.48 28.49
N ALA A 15 -24.42 -74.65 29.54
CA ALA A 15 -23.85 -73.30 29.76
C ALA A 15 -23.42 -73.17 31.26
N ALA A 16 -23.22 -72.03 31.97
CA ALA A 16 -23.41 -70.59 31.73
C ALA A 16 -22.56 -69.71 32.71
N LEU A 17 -22.73 -68.38 32.62
CA LEU A 17 -22.37 -67.30 33.59
C LEU A 17 -20.98 -67.31 34.29
N ILE A 18 -19.99 -66.67 33.65
CA ILE A 18 -19.02 -65.83 34.36
C ILE A 18 -19.10 -64.42 33.77
N MET A 19 -19.79 -63.52 34.47
CA MET A 19 -19.90 -62.12 34.06
C MET A 19 -18.59 -61.40 34.39
N SER A 20 -17.70 -61.28 33.41
CA SER A 20 -16.43 -60.57 33.58
C SER A 20 -16.67 -59.06 33.61
N LEU A 21 -16.72 -58.51 34.81
CA LEU A 21 -16.84 -57.08 35.06
C LEU A 21 -15.53 -56.37 34.67
N ILE A 22 -15.43 -55.92 33.42
CA ILE A 22 -14.36 -54.99 33.03
C ILE A 22 -14.68 -53.66 33.74
N ALA A 23 -13.97 -53.40 34.83
CA ALA A 23 -13.95 -52.09 35.46
C ALA A 23 -13.31 -51.10 34.48
N VAL A 24 -14.15 -50.41 33.70
CA VAL A 24 -13.74 -49.22 32.95
C VAL A 24 -13.39 -48.17 34.00
N GLY A 25 -12.11 -48.10 34.36
CA GLY A 25 -11.59 -47.03 35.22
C GLY A 25 -12.00 -45.68 34.65
N PRO A 26 -12.35 -44.70 35.49
CA PRO A 26 -12.92 -43.43 35.03
C PRO A 26 -11.97 -42.82 34.00
N ALA A 27 -12.44 -42.73 32.75
CA ALA A 27 -11.67 -42.21 31.64
C ALA A 27 -11.21 -40.80 32.04
N THR A 28 -9.92 -40.65 32.34
CA THR A 28 -9.39 -39.40 32.90
C THR A 28 -9.57 -38.34 31.82
N ALA A 29 -10.59 -37.49 32.01
CA ALA A 29 -11.00 -36.53 31.00
C ALA A 29 -9.78 -35.71 30.60
N ARG A 30 -9.32 -35.89 29.35
CA ARG A 30 -8.02 -35.40 28.90
C ARG A 30 -8.06 -33.88 28.94
N GLN A 31 -7.58 -33.28 30.04
CA GLN A 31 -7.68 -31.84 30.26
C GLN A 31 -7.13 -31.11 29.04
N GLY A 32 -8.00 -30.33 28.41
CA GLY A 32 -7.65 -29.53 27.25
C GLY A 32 -6.53 -28.54 27.60
N PRO A 33 -5.77 -28.05 26.60
CA PRO A 33 -4.70 -27.09 26.88
C PRO A 33 -5.25 -25.82 27.55
N THR A 34 -4.81 -25.53 28.78
CA THR A 34 -5.24 -24.35 29.54
C THR A 34 -4.08 -23.34 29.61
N ASN A 35 -4.35 -22.07 29.30
CA ASN A 35 -3.34 -21.02 29.40
C ASN A 35 -2.97 -20.73 30.86
N VAL A 36 -1.67 -20.66 31.15
CA VAL A 36 -1.10 -20.30 32.47
C VAL A 36 -0.16 -19.10 32.42
N ALA A 37 0.23 -18.65 31.22
CA ALA A 37 0.82 -17.33 31.00
C ALA A 37 0.37 -16.80 29.64
N SER A 38 -0.13 -15.55 29.60
CA SER A 38 -0.75 -14.98 28.40
C SER A 38 0.24 -14.84 27.22
N PRO A 39 -0.27 -14.78 25.98
CA PRO A 39 0.54 -14.43 24.82
C PRO A 39 1.24 -13.07 24.97
N SER A 40 2.35 -12.89 24.27
CA SER A 40 3.07 -11.60 24.21
C SER A 40 3.44 -11.24 22.78
N VAL A 41 3.61 -9.95 22.51
CA VAL A 41 4.07 -9.42 21.22
C VAL A 41 5.53 -9.00 21.35
N LYS A 42 6.40 -9.49 20.46
CA LYS A 42 7.82 -9.09 20.38
C LYS A 42 8.07 -8.35 19.07
N GLY A 43 8.66 -7.17 19.14
CA GLY A 43 9.01 -6.33 17.98
C GLY A 43 8.81 -4.86 18.32
N LYS A 44 9.12 -3.96 17.37
CA LYS A 44 8.78 -2.54 17.49
C LYS A 44 7.42 -2.32 16.83
N ALA A 45 6.49 -1.71 17.54
CA ALA A 45 5.16 -1.39 17.02
C ALA A 45 5.23 -0.08 16.22
N ALA A 46 5.69 -0.19 14.97
CA ALA A 46 5.95 0.93 14.08
C ALA A 46 5.75 0.50 12.63
N VAL A 47 5.22 1.39 11.79
CA VAL A 47 4.93 1.10 10.37
C VAL A 47 6.15 0.47 9.66
N GLY A 48 5.90 -0.60 8.90
CA GLY A 48 6.92 -1.37 8.18
C GLY A 48 7.76 -2.32 9.06
N ARG A 49 7.43 -2.49 10.36
CA ARG A 49 8.16 -3.39 11.27
C ARG A 49 7.37 -4.64 11.64
N THR A 50 8.04 -5.79 11.66
CA THR A 50 7.44 -7.06 12.04
C THR A 50 7.27 -7.20 13.55
N LEU A 51 6.05 -7.50 13.96
CA LEU A 51 5.68 -8.01 15.27
C LEU A 51 5.58 -9.54 15.21
N THR A 52 6.12 -10.22 16.22
CA THR A 52 6.05 -11.67 16.40
C THR A 52 5.24 -12.01 17.64
N CYS A 53 4.15 -12.75 17.45
CA CYS A 53 3.36 -13.28 18.54
C CYS A 53 4.04 -14.49 19.20
N ARG A 54 4.18 -14.44 20.52
CA ARG A 54 4.62 -15.56 21.36
C ARG A 54 3.39 -16.22 21.97
N PRO A 55 3.19 -17.55 21.83
CA PRO A 55 1.97 -18.23 22.30
C PRO A 55 1.62 -18.10 23.78
N GLY A 56 2.57 -17.69 24.63
CA GLY A 56 2.44 -17.83 26.09
C GLY A 56 2.62 -19.28 26.54
N THR A 57 2.42 -19.53 27.84
CA THR A 57 2.58 -20.86 28.46
C THR A 57 1.21 -21.49 28.67
N TRP A 58 1.09 -22.79 28.38
CA TRP A 58 -0.15 -23.54 28.57
C TRP A 58 0.16 -24.95 29.07
N THR A 59 -0.72 -25.52 29.88
CA THR A 59 -0.72 -26.93 30.27
C THR A 59 -1.29 -27.80 29.14
N GLY A 60 -1.37 -29.13 29.37
CA GLY A 60 -1.99 -30.09 28.44
C GLY A 60 -1.19 -30.37 27.16
N LYS A 61 -1.53 -31.48 26.49
CA LYS A 61 -0.92 -31.85 25.19
C LYS A 61 -1.54 -31.00 24.07
N LYS A 62 -0.70 -30.26 23.33
CA LYS A 62 -1.13 -29.42 22.19
C LYS A 62 -0.78 -30.09 20.86
N SER A 63 -1.61 -29.90 19.84
CA SER A 63 -1.30 -30.18 18.43
C SER A 63 -0.86 -28.93 17.65
N GLY A 64 -0.58 -27.82 18.36
CA GLY A 64 -0.13 -26.55 17.80
C GLY A 64 -1.07 -25.38 18.14
N TYR A 65 -0.81 -24.23 17.52
CA TYR A 65 -1.57 -22.99 17.74
C TYR A 65 -2.14 -22.46 16.42
N ARG A 66 -3.20 -21.65 16.54
CA ARG A 66 -3.69 -20.70 15.55
C ARG A 66 -3.48 -19.29 16.11
N PHE A 67 -3.12 -18.35 15.25
CA PHE A 67 -2.94 -16.94 15.60
C PHE A 67 -4.03 -16.10 14.92
N ALA A 68 -4.35 -14.95 15.50
CA ALA A 68 -5.08 -13.88 14.84
C ALA A 68 -4.60 -12.54 15.40
N TRP A 69 -4.51 -11.51 14.57
CA TRP A 69 -4.19 -10.16 15.05
C TRP A 69 -5.46 -9.32 15.15
N LYS A 70 -5.42 -8.35 16.06
CA LYS A 70 -6.51 -7.42 16.33
C LYS A 70 -5.99 -5.98 16.33
N ARG A 71 -6.72 -5.08 15.68
CA ARG A 71 -6.57 -3.62 15.69
C ARG A 71 -7.74 -3.04 16.48
N ASP A 72 -7.46 -2.35 17.59
CA ASP A 72 -8.45 -1.79 18.52
C ASP A 72 -9.58 -2.76 18.91
N GLY A 73 -9.20 -4.02 19.11
CA GLY A 73 -10.13 -5.10 19.49
C GLY A 73 -10.88 -5.77 18.33
N LYS A 74 -11.00 -5.14 17.15
CA LYS A 74 -11.52 -5.76 15.92
C LYS A 74 -10.48 -6.72 15.33
N ARG A 75 -10.91 -7.82 14.68
CA ARG A 75 -9.98 -8.79 14.05
C ARG A 75 -9.48 -8.22 12.72
N ILE A 76 -8.19 -8.33 12.46
CA ILE A 76 -7.60 -8.01 11.15
C ILE A 76 -7.79 -9.22 10.24
N ALA A 77 -8.39 -9.04 9.06
CA ALA A 77 -8.56 -10.07 8.04
C ALA A 77 -7.20 -10.61 7.55
N GLY A 78 -7.16 -11.80 6.93
CA GLY A 78 -5.93 -12.46 6.48
C GLY A 78 -4.93 -12.92 7.58
N THR A 79 -4.92 -12.27 8.75
CA THR A 79 -3.93 -12.50 9.81
C THR A 79 -4.13 -13.85 10.51
N SER A 80 -3.48 -14.90 10.00
CA SER A 80 -3.44 -16.25 10.60
C SER A 80 -2.03 -16.67 11.05
N LYS A 81 -1.00 -15.93 10.59
CA LYS A 81 0.42 -16.18 10.83
C LYS A 81 0.87 -15.67 12.22
N ARG A 82 1.95 -16.26 12.74
CA ARG A 82 2.59 -15.85 14.00
C ARG A 82 3.24 -14.46 13.90
N ARG A 83 3.72 -14.09 12.71
CA ARG A 83 4.25 -12.76 12.41
C ARG A 83 3.13 -11.89 11.81
N TYR A 84 3.25 -10.59 12.04
CA TYR A 84 2.41 -9.55 11.45
C TYR A 84 3.29 -8.32 11.25
N THR A 85 3.23 -7.69 10.09
CA THR A 85 3.92 -6.41 9.88
C THR A 85 2.94 -5.28 10.04
N VAL A 86 3.37 -4.29 10.79
CA VAL A 86 2.58 -3.11 11.11
C VAL A 86 2.41 -2.26 9.85
N THR A 87 1.17 -1.95 9.51
CA THR A 87 0.79 -1.23 8.28
C THR A 87 0.55 0.25 8.57
N ARG A 88 0.42 1.09 7.53
CA ARG A 88 0.04 2.51 7.71
C ARG A 88 -1.30 2.64 8.43
N ALA A 89 -2.28 1.79 8.10
CA ALA A 89 -3.58 1.72 8.76
C ALA A 89 -3.55 1.23 10.23
N ASP A 90 -2.39 0.85 10.78
CA ASP A 90 -2.24 0.62 12.22
C ASP A 90 -1.79 1.89 12.99
N ARG A 91 -1.36 2.97 12.33
CA ARG A 91 -0.82 4.17 12.98
C ARG A 91 -1.77 4.71 14.07
N GLY A 92 -1.26 4.88 15.29
CA GLY A 92 -2.04 5.32 16.47
C GLY A 92 -2.92 4.24 17.11
N THR A 93 -3.12 3.10 16.46
CA THR A 93 -4.00 2.02 16.93
C THR A 93 -3.32 1.07 17.91
N ARG A 94 -4.12 0.24 18.59
CA ARG A 94 -3.66 -0.76 19.56
C ARG A 94 -3.73 -2.17 18.98
N LEU A 95 -2.55 -2.74 18.69
CA LEU A 95 -2.40 -4.11 18.20
C LEU A 95 -2.36 -5.14 19.32
N LYS A 96 -3.12 -6.23 19.18
CA LYS A 96 -3.05 -7.44 20.02
C LYS A 96 -2.91 -8.69 19.15
N CYS A 97 -2.12 -9.65 19.62
CA CYS A 97 -2.22 -11.03 19.12
C CYS A 97 -3.22 -11.83 19.95
N VAL A 98 -3.99 -12.70 19.29
CA VAL A 98 -4.87 -13.70 19.90
C VAL A 98 -4.35 -15.09 19.53
N VAL A 99 -4.25 -15.97 20.52
CA VAL A 99 -3.73 -17.32 20.39
C VAL A 99 -4.81 -18.33 20.78
N SER A 100 -4.98 -19.35 19.95
CA SER A 100 -5.90 -20.46 20.18
C SER A 100 -5.17 -21.80 19.99
N PRO A 101 -5.14 -22.71 20.97
CA PRO A 101 -4.61 -24.05 20.76
C PRO A 101 -5.49 -24.81 19.77
N LYS A 102 -4.89 -25.63 18.91
CA LYS A 102 -5.64 -26.50 18.00
C LYS A 102 -6.38 -27.57 18.83
N GLY A 103 -7.64 -27.85 18.45
CA GLY A 103 -8.49 -28.86 19.10
C GLY A 103 -9.37 -28.36 20.25
N VAL A 104 -9.29 -27.08 20.64
CA VAL A 104 -10.17 -26.47 21.65
C VAL A 104 -10.69 -25.10 21.19
N LYS A 105 -11.82 -24.63 21.75
CA LYS A 105 -12.41 -23.32 21.43
C LYS A 105 -11.77 -22.14 22.20
N GLN A 106 -10.79 -22.39 23.07
CA GLN A 106 -10.18 -21.34 23.90
C GLN A 106 -9.41 -20.31 23.04
N ARG A 107 -9.55 -19.04 23.39
CA ARG A 107 -8.82 -17.91 22.80
C ARG A 107 -8.27 -17.03 23.91
N VAL A 108 -6.99 -16.70 23.87
CA VAL A 108 -6.36 -15.78 24.84
C VAL A 108 -5.63 -14.69 24.06
N ALA A 109 -5.82 -13.44 24.47
CA ALA A 109 -5.17 -12.28 23.84
C ALA A 109 -3.90 -11.88 24.61
N SER A 110 -2.95 -11.26 23.91
CA SER A 110 -1.85 -10.54 24.51
C SER A 110 -2.29 -9.21 25.12
N ALA A 111 -1.41 -8.61 25.92
CA ALA A 111 -1.41 -7.16 26.11
C ALA A 111 -1.35 -6.45 24.75
N ALA A 112 -1.87 -5.22 24.70
CA ALA A 112 -1.78 -4.39 23.50
C ALA A 112 -0.39 -3.74 23.38
N VAL A 113 0.05 -3.55 22.14
CA VAL A 113 1.12 -2.60 21.79
C VAL A 113 0.49 -1.48 20.96
N THR A 114 0.72 -0.22 21.32
CA THR A 114 0.29 0.93 20.52
C THR A 114 1.30 1.14 19.40
N VAL A 115 0.83 1.36 18.18
CA VAL A 115 1.68 1.68 17.05
C VAL A 115 1.95 3.18 17.01
N VAL A 116 3.23 3.53 17.03
CA VAL A 116 3.70 4.91 16.92
C VAL A 116 4.76 4.99 15.83
N ASP A 117 4.94 6.16 15.23
CA ASP A 117 6.06 6.41 14.34
C ASP A 117 7.35 6.67 15.11
N ALA A 118 8.50 6.56 14.43
CA ALA A 118 9.76 7.02 15.01
C ALA A 118 9.73 8.54 15.24
N PRO A 119 10.50 9.08 16.21
CA PRO A 119 10.50 10.52 16.45
C PRO A 119 11.06 11.26 15.25
N ARG A 120 10.50 12.43 15.00
CA ARG A 120 10.94 13.34 13.94
C ARG A 120 11.07 14.74 14.52
N ASN A 121 12.18 15.40 14.22
CA ASN A 121 12.36 16.80 14.52
C ASN A 121 11.53 17.64 13.52
N THR A 122 10.82 18.64 14.02
CA THR A 122 9.98 19.56 13.23
C THR A 122 10.48 21.00 13.26
N ALA A 123 11.36 21.35 14.21
CA ALA A 123 12.14 22.59 14.21
C ALA A 123 13.54 22.29 14.77
N ALA A 124 14.58 22.76 14.09
CA ALA A 124 15.97 22.39 14.37
C ALA A 124 16.42 22.82 15.80
N PRO A 125 17.39 22.11 16.40
CA PRO A 125 18.02 22.52 17.65
C PRO A 125 18.66 23.91 17.57
N THR A 126 18.75 24.61 18.69
CA THR A 126 19.51 25.87 18.80
C THR A 126 20.48 25.83 19.97
N VAL A 127 21.49 26.69 19.94
CA VAL A 127 22.47 26.83 21.03
C VAL A 127 22.33 28.20 21.66
N THR A 128 22.21 28.23 22.98
CA THR A 128 22.05 29.44 23.81
C THR A 128 23.16 29.51 24.87
N GLY A 129 23.31 30.68 25.49
CA GLY A 129 24.45 30.99 26.35
C GLY A 129 25.55 31.75 25.60
N LEU A 130 26.53 32.27 26.33
CA LEU A 130 27.61 33.08 25.77
C LEU A 130 28.74 32.17 25.24
N PRO A 131 29.08 32.16 23.94
CA PRO A 131 30.15 31.34 23.39
C PRO A 131 31.53 31.97 23.66
N LYS A 132 31.92 32.01 24.94
CA LYS A 132 33.20 32.53 25.43
C LYS A 132 33.84 31.48 26.36
N PRO A 133 35.16 31.24 26.33
CA PRO A 133 35.79 30.22 27.17
C PRO A 133 35.48 30.40 28.67
N GLY A 134 35.08 29.30 29.34
CA GLY A 134 34.66 29.30 30.74
C GLY A 134 33.14 29.40 30.94
N GLU A 135 32.38 29.79 29.92
CA GLU A 135 30.92 29.86 29.95
C GLU A 135 30.25 28.53 29.61
N THR A 136 28.97 28.37 29.98
CA THR A 136 28.17 27.20 29.64
C THR A 136 27.23 27.49 28.48
N LEU A 137 27.33 26.68 27.41
CA LEU A 137 26.35 26.65 26.34
C LEU A 137 25.26 25.62 26.66
N THR A 138 24.02 25.96 26.31
CA THR A 138 22.83 25.09 26.46
C THR A 138 22.23 24.81 25.09
N CYS A 139 22.01 23.54 24.79
CA CYS A 139 21.32 23.09 23.61
C CYS A 139 19.81 23.04 23.87
N ASP A 140 19.06 23.88 23.16
CA ASP A 140 17.62 23.70 22.98
C ASP A 140 17.43 22.58 21.94
N PRO A 141 16.68 21.50 22.25
CA PRO A 141 16.48 20.40 21.31
C PRO A 141 15.63 20.75 20.08
N GLY A 142 14.99 21.92 20.06
CA GLY A 142 13.98 22.29 19.07
C GLY A 142 12.68 21.50 19.24
N THR A 143 11.79 21.56 18.25
CA THR A 143 10.47 20.92 18.31
C THR A 143 10.52 19.50 17.76
N TRP A 144 9.83 18.57 18.42
CA TRP A 144 9.77 17.16 18.05
C TRP A 144 8.34 16.62 18.07
N VAL A 145 8.09 15.58 17.27
CA VAL A 145 6.86 14.77 17.31
C VAL A 145 7.17 13.32 17.69
N ASN A 146 6.12 12.59 18.10
CA ASN A 146 6.15 11.19 18.54
C ASN A 146 6.98 10.96 19.82
N ASP A 147 6.90 11.89 20.77
CA ASP A 147 7.35 11.80 22.16
C ASP A 147 8.75 11.16 22.36
N PRO A 148 9.83 11.79 21.83
CA PRO A 148 11.18 11.26 21.99
C PRO A 148 11.71 11.35 23.42
N THR A 149 12.40 10.30 23.83
CA THR A 149 13.58 10.44 24.70
C THR A 149 14.74 10.99 23.87
N LEU A 150 15.27 12.15 24.26
CA LEU A 150 16.32 12.86 23.54
C LEU A 150 17.72 12.50 24.06
N ARG A 151 18.70 12.46 23.15
CA ARG A 151 20.14 12.40 23.49
C ARG A 151 20.89 13.51 22.76
N TYR A 152 21.95 14.00 23.39
CA TYR A 152 22.73 15.15 22.95
C TYR A 152 24.21 14.77 22.77
N SER A 153 24.80 15.23 21.66
CA SER A 153 26.23 15.18 21.38
C SER A 153 26.68 16.57 20.95
N TRP A 154 27.96 16.89 21.13
CA TRP A 154 28.55 18.15 20.66
C TRP A 154 29.71 17.85 19.72
N THR A 155 29.91 18.69 18.71
CA THR A 155 31.13 18.69 17.89
C THR A 155 31.86 20.03 17.97
N ARG A 156 33.15 20.00 17.68
CA ARG A 156 34.07 21.13 17.53
C ARG A 156 34.75 20.97 16.17
N ASP A 157 34.53 21.90 15.25
CA ASP A 157 34.98 21.79 13.85
C ASP A 157 34.64 20.40 13.25
N GLY A 158 33.42 19.90 13.50
CA GLY A 158 32.95 18.58 13.05
C GLY A 158 33.45 17.37 13.86
N SER A 159 34.48 17.51 14.71
CA SER A 159 35.00 16.41 15.55
C SER A 159 34.23 16.29 16.88
N PRO A 160 33.97 15.08 17.42
CA PRO A 160 33.27 14.90 18.69
C PRO A 160 33.93 15.66 19.85
N ALA A 161 33.13 16.42 20.61
CA ALA A 161 33.60 17.39 21.59
C ALA A 161 32.81 17.43 22.91
N GLY A 162 31.88 16.48 23.12
CA GLY A 162 31.11 16.32 24.36
C GLY A 162 29.76 15.62 24.16
N THR A 163 29.05 15.40 25.26
CA THR A 163 27.69 14.87 25.31
C THR A 163 26.90 15.57 26.41
N GLY A 164 25.57 15.50 26.36
CA GLY A 164 24.69 16.17 27.33
C GLY A 164 24.11 17.49 26.80
N GLN A 165 23.00 17.92 27.39
CA GLN A 165 22.26 19.10 26.92
C GLN A 165 23.05 20.40 27.10
N THR A 166 23.88 20.48 28.13
CA THR A 166 24.78 21.62 28.39
C THR A 166 26.23 21.23 28.15
N ARG A 167 27.07 22.23 27.84
CA ARG A 167 28.52 22.04 27.65
C ARG A 167 29.29 23.28 28.10
N LEU A 168 30.23 23.08 29.02
CA LEU A 168 31.23 24.10 29.38
C LEU A 168 32.21 24.31 28.21
N THR A 169 32.37 25.56 27.78
CA THR A 169 33.37 25.96 26.79
C THR A 169 34.76 26.03 27.45
N LYS A 170 35.79 25.74 26.67
CA LYS A 170 37.19 25.68 27.13
C LYS A 170 38.06 26.59 26.26
N ASN A 171 39.25 26.96 26.72
CA ASN A 171 40.21 27.71 25.88
C ASN A 171 40.56 26.96 24.57
N SER A 172 40.48 25.62 24.57
CA SER A 172 40.61 24.79 23.36
C SER A 172 39.44 24.87 22.36
N ASP A 173 38.37 25.60 22.70
CA ASP A 173 37.29 25.96 21.78
C ASP A 173 37.50 27.34 21.14
N LEU A 174 38.43 28.18 21.62
CA LEU A 174 38.60 29.54 21.10
C LEU A 174 38.94 29.53 19.61
N GLY A 175 38.19 30.28 18.80
CA GLY A 175 38.30 30.28 17.34
C GLY A 175 37.74 29.01 16.67
N LYS A 176 37.01 28.17 17.40
CA LYS A 176 36.39 26.93 16.91
C LYS A 176 34.87 27.02 16.90
N ARG A 177 34.25 26.33 15.94
CA ARG A 177 32.78 26.26 15.83
C ARG A 177 32.26 25.05 16.59
N LEU A 178 31.31 25.30 17.49
CA LEU A 178 30.59 24.29 18.25
C LEU A 178 29.21 24.06 17.66
N VAL A 179 28.84 22.79 17.47
CA VAL A 179 27.51 22.36 17.01
C VAL A 179 26.92 21.41 18.04
N CYS A 180 25.67 21.63 18.44
CA CYS A 180 24.90 20.63 19.16
C CYS A 180 24.24 19.68 18.15
N LEU A 181 24.29 18.38 18.44
CA LEU A 181 23.60 17.32 17.72
C LEU A 181 22.58 16.68 18.65
N VAL A 182 21.31 16.64 18.22
CA VAL A 182 20.20 16.10 19.00
C VAL A 182 19.57 14.93 18.25
N ALA A 183 19.29 13.84 18.96
CA ALA A 183 18.60 12.68 18.41
C ALA A 183 17.48 12.20 19.33
N GLY A 184 16.29 12.06 18.79
CA GLY A 184 15.16 11.44 19.46
C GLY A 184 15.18 9.92 19.36
N SER A 185 14.56 9.27 20.32
CA SER A 185 14.24 7.84 20.29
C SER A 185 12.99 7.51 21.10
N ASN A 186 12.19 6.57 20.62
CA ASN A 186 11.01 6.03 21.29
C ASN A 186 10.90 4.52 21.03
N ALA A 187 9.76 3.90 21.36
CA ALA A 187 9.52 2.47 21.16
C ALA A 187 9.58 2.02 19.67
N ALA A 188 9.34 2.92 18.72
CA ALA A 188 9.37 2.66 17.28
C ALA A 188 10.77 2.74 16.67
N GLY A 189 11.61 3.66 17.13
CA GLY A 189 12.91 3.90 16.50
C GLY A 189 13.69 5.07 17.08
N GLY A 190 14.76 5.45 16.38
CA GLY A 190 15.51 6.67 16.63
C GLY A 190 15.63 7.48 15.34
N SER A 191 15.75 8.80 15.48
CA SER A 191 15.58 9.78 14.39
C SER A 191 16.81 10.08 13.54
N GLY A 192 17.96 9.44 13.82
CA GLY A 192 19.25 10.05 13.47
C GLY A 192 19.55 11.30 14.31
N PHE A 193 20.70 11.94 14.07
CA PHE A 193 21.04 13.23 14.69
C PHE A 193 20.65 14.38 13.75
N VAL A 194 19.97 15.38 14.29
CA VAL A 194 19.81 16.72 13.68
C VAL A 194 20.77 17.69 14.35
N ALA A 195 21.23 18.70 13.61
CA ALA A 195 22.23 19.66 14.07
C ALA A 195 21.63 21.02 14.37
N SER A 196 22.21 21.73 15.35
CA SER A 196 22.07 23.18 15.48
C SER A 196 22.92 23.91 14.45
N GLU A 197 22.67 25.22 14.30
CA GLU A 197 23.67 26.12 13.73
C GLU A 197 24.98 26.11 14.54
N ALA A 198 26.08 26.49 13.87
CA ALA A 198 27.45 26.34 14.37
C ALA A 198 27.98 27.63 15.01
N VAL A 199 28.04 27.66 16.34
CA VAL A 199 28.43 28.86 17.11
C VAL A 199 29.94 28.97 17.24
N LEU A 200 30.54 30.08 16.82
CA LEU A 200 31.97 30.35 17.03
C LEU A 200 32.23 30.78 18.48
N VAL A 201 33.22 30.17 19.13
CA VAL A 201 33.69 30.65 20.44
C VAL A 201 34.72 31.76 20.27
N SER A 202 34.45 32.93 20.84
CA SER A 202 35.27 34.15 20.74
C SER A 202 35.52 34.78 22.11
N GLU A 203 36.45 35.74 22.21
CA GLU A 203 36.75 36.43 23.49
C GLU A 203 35.60 37.31 23.99
N SER A 204 34.82 37.88 23.05
CA SER A 204 33.62 38.68 23.32
C SER A 204 32.35 37.85 23.50
N GLY A 205 32.35 36.58 23.07
CA GLY A 205 31.15 35.75 23.01
C GLY A 205 30.15 36.16 21.92
N THR A 206 30.60 36.89 20.90
CA THR A 206 29.82 37.24 19.71
C THR A 206 30.46 36.63 18.46
N ASP A 207 29.64 36.11 17.53
CA ASP A 207 30.08 35.75 16.17
C ASP A 207 30.49 37.05 15.45
N PRO A 208 31.59 37.07 14.67
CA PRO A 208 31.96 38.24 13.86
C PRO A 208 30.86 38.54 12.84
N VAL A 209 30.50 39.83 12.71
CA VAL A 209 29.47 40.28 11.76
C VAL A 209 29.86 39.86 10.34
N PRO A 210 28.99 39.15 9.59
CA PRO A 210 29.28 38.78 8.22
C PRO A 210 29.51 40.01 7.33
N THR A 211 30.60 40.01 6.58
CA THR A 211 30.95 41.08 5.62
C THR A 211 30.55 40.75 4.18
N THR A 212 30.10 39.52 3.92
CA THR A 212 29.67 39.04 2.60
C THR A 212 28.39 38.22 2.70
N ALA A 213 27.60 38.23 1.62
CA ALA A 213 26.42 37.38 1.50
C ALA A 213 26.79 35.87 1.58
N PRO A 214 25.85 34.99 1.98
CA PRO A 214 26.09 33.56 2.07
C PRO A 214 26.40 32.92 0.71
N THR A 215 27.29 31.92 0.69
CA THR A 215 27.60 31.12 -0.51
C THR A 215 27.37 29.64 -0.22
N ASN A 216 26.66 28.93 -1.11
CA ASN A 216 26.44 27.49 -0.98
C ASN A 216 27.72 26.72 -1.35
N THR A 217 28.15 25.81 -0.48
CA THR A 217 29.34 24.96 -0.66
C THR A 217 28.99 23.49 -0.90
N VAL A 218 27.80 23.04 -0.46
CA VAL A 218 27.21 21.74 -0.84
C VAL A 218 25.74 21.97 -1.15
N ARG A 219 25.30 21.53 -2.32
CA ARG A 219 23.94 21.69 -2.85
C ARG A 219 22.87 21.14 -1.88
N PRO A 220 21.66 21.74 -1.82
CA PRO A 220 20.49 21.15 -1.17
C PRO A 220 20.16 19.72 -1.66
N SER A 221 19.50 18.94 -0.81
CA SER A 221 19.07 17.57 -1.13
C SER A 221 17.65 17.29 -0.63
N ILE A 222 16.91 16.41 -1.30
CA ILE A 222 15.58 15.99 -0.86
C ILE A 222 15.69 14.62 -0.20
N SER A 223 15.07 14.46 0.97
CA SER A 223 14.97 13.22 1.74
C SER A 223 13.49 12.83 1.95
N GLY A 224 13.22 11.54 2.15
CA GLY A 224 11.87 10.96 2.27
C GLY A 224 11.53 9.99 1.13
N ILE A 225 10.37 9.34 1.23
CA ILE A 225 9.87 8.43 0.19
C ILE A 225 8.95 9.24 -0.74
N PRO A 226 9.16 9.25 -2.07
CA PRO A 226 8.41 10.12 -2.97
C PRO A 226 7.09 9.48 -3.44
N TYR A 227 6.39 8.76 -2.57
CA TYR A 227 5.04 8.22 -2.85
C TYR A 227 3.99 9.24 -2.41
N PRO A 228 2.80 9.33 -3.04
CA PRO A 228 1.74 10.23 -2.60
C PRO A 228 1.39 10.10 -1.11
N GLY A 229 1.06 11.21 -0.47
CA GLY A 229 0.72 11.27 0.96
C GLY A 229 1.92 11.27 1.92
N GLU A 230 3.12 10.90 1.47
CA GLU A 230 4.35 10.96 2.27
C GLU A 230 4.95 12.37 2.34
N VAL A 231 5.82 12.61 3.32
CA VAL A 231 6.48 13.91 3.52
C VAL A 231 7.91 13.87 2.99
N LEU A 232 8.19 14.72 2.00
CA LEU A 232 9.55 15.04 1.56
C LEU A 232 10.10 16.21 2.39
N THR A 233 11.36 16.10 2.80
CA THR A 233 12.10 17.15 3.52
C THR A 233 13.22 17.66 2.61
N CYS A 234 13.43 18.96 2.57
CA CYS A 234 14.49 19.62 1.83
C CYS A 234 15.60 20.06 2.79
N GLU A 235 16.72 19.37 2.72
CA GLU A 235 17.93 19.70 3.47
C GLU A 235 18.64 20.87 2.77
N PRO A 236 19.01 21.95 3.48
CA PRO A 236 19.57 23.15 2.86
C PRO A 236 20.98 22.98 2.27
N GLY A 237 21.69 21.89 2.57
CA GLY A 237 23.08 21.71 2.20
C GLY A 237 24.04 22.44 3.15
N THR A 238 25.24 22.83 2.68
CA THR A 238 26.22 23.59 3.50
C THR A 238 26.51 24.96 2.90
N TRP A 239 26.81 25.93 3.76
CA TRP A 239 26.87 27.34 3.42
C TRP A 239 27.94 28.11 4.22
N THR A 240 28.48 29.17 3.63
CA THR A 240 29.28 30.18 4.34
C THR A 240 28.40 31.28 4.92
N GLY A 241 28.92 32.04 5.90
CA GLY A 241 28.32 33.32 6.32
C GLY A 241 27.07 33.23 7.18
N ASN A 242 26.82 32.10 7.86
CA ASN A 242 25.72 31.89 8.83
C ASN A 242 24.34 32.35 8.30
N PRO A 243 23.83 31.76 7.19
CA PRO A 243 22.54 32.14 6.62
C PRO A 243 21.33 31.73 7.48
N THR A 244 20.25 32.49 7.33
CA THR A 244 18.87 32.01 7.50
C THR A 244 18.33 31.52 6.16
N PHE A 245 17.43 30.53 6.16
CA PHE A 245 16.94 29.89 4.93
C PHE A 245 15.47 30.17 4.62
N THR A 246 15.18 30.43 3.36
CA THR A 246 13.83 30.28 2.79
C THR A 246 13.80 29.22 1.69
N TYR A 247 12.64 28.61 1.50
CA TYR A 247 12.46 27.41 0.68
C TYR A 247 11.27 27.55 -0.26
N SER A 248 11.46 27.11 -1.51
CA SER A 248 10.38 26.93 -2.48
C SER A 248 10.51 25.60 -3.22
N TRP A 249 9.42 25.11 -3.77
CA TRP A 249 9.36 23.84 -4.50
C TRP A 249 8.79 24.05 -5.90
N THR A 250 9.27 23.27 -6.85
CA THR A 250 8.68 23.18 -8.20
C THR A 250 8.24 21.76 -8.55
N ARG A 251 7.32 21.64 -9.50
CA ARG A 251 6.86 20.44 -10.19
C ARG A 251 7.02 20.70 -11.69
N ASN A 252 7.92 19.97 -12.37
CA ASN A 252 8.27 20.23 -13.78
C ASN A 252 8.60 21.71 -14.06
N GLY A 253 9.30 22.37 -13.14
CA GLY A 253 9.66 23.80 -13.22
C GLY A 253 8.59 24.79 -12.72
N SER A 254 7.31 24.42 -12.69
CA SER A 254 6.22 25.26 -12.17
C SER A 254 6.16 25.28 -10.64
N PRO A 255 5.78 26.39 -9.97
CA PRO A 255 5.66 26.45 -8.52
C PRO A 255 4.73 25.37 -7.92
N ALA A 256 5.18 24.72 -6.84
CA ALA A 256 4.49 23.58 -6.22
C ALA A 256 4.45 23.60 -4.68
N GLY A 257 4.99 24.65 -4.04
CA GLY A 257 4.92 24.83 -2.59
C GLY A 257 6.06 25.69 -2.02
N THR A 258 6.01 25.90 -0.71
CA THR A 258 7.02 26.65 0.08
C THR A 258 7.31 25.91 1.39
N GLY A 259 8.43 26.28 2.04
CA GLY A 259 8.85 25.69 3.31
C GLY A 259 9.75 24.46 3.17
N ALA A 260 10.45 24.10 4.25
CA ALA A 260 11.47 23.04 4.26
C ALA A 260 10.90 21.62 4.04
N THR A 261 9.58 21.46 4.02
CA THR A 261 8.90 20.17 3.86
C THR A 261 7.67 20.30 2.97
N ARG A 262 7.35 19.28 2.19
CA ARG A 262 6.07 19.17 1.48
C ARG A 262 5.50 17.75 1.59
N THR A 263 4.18 17.64 1.60
CA THR A 263 3.51 16.37 1.31
C THR A 263 3.42 16.19 -0.21
N THR A 264 3.78 15.02 -0.70
CA THR A 264 3.56 14.58 -2.10
C THR A 264 2.07 14.32 -2.36
N LYS A 265 1.65 14.51 -3.61
CA LYS A 265 0.25 14.34 -4.04
C LYS A 265 0.19 13.42 -5.28
N ASN A 266 -0.97 12.83 -5.59
CA ASN A 266 -1.17 12.07 -6.83
C ASN A 266 -0.82 12.93 -8.08
N SER A 267 -1.08 14.23 -8.03
CA SER A 267 -0.70 15.17 -9.10
C SER A 267 0.81 15.47 -9.21
N ASP A 268 1.66 14.85 -8.38
CA ASP A 268 3.12 14.88 -8.54
C ASP A 268 3.67 13.65 -9.31
N LEU A 269 2.85 12.63 -9.57
CA LEU A 269 3.27 11.40 -10.24
C LEU A 269 3.74 11.65 -11.67
N GLY A 270 4.83 10.98 -12.07
CA GLY A 270 5.42 11.18 -13.41
C GLY A 270 6.06 12.55 -13.62
N THR A 271 6.16 13.37 -12.57
CA THR A 271 6.80 14.69 -12.61
C THR A 271 8.18 14.68 -11.95
N THR A 272 8.94 15.75 -12.14
CA THR A 272 10.18 16.02 -11.39
C THR A 272 9.90 17.08 -10.34
N LEU A 273 10.15 16.76 -9.08
CA LEU A 273 10.11 17.70 -7.97
C LEU A 273 11.51 18.20 -7.64
N VAL A 274 11.66 19.51 -7.49
CA VAL A 274 12.91 20.17 -7.10
C VAL A 274 12.61 21.12 -5.94
N CYS A 275 13.50 21.18 -4.95
CA CYS A 275 13.50 22.19 -3.90
C CYS A 275 14.54 23.26 -4.22
N TYR A 276 14.24 24.52 -3.93
CA TYR A 276 15.16 25.64 -4.02
C TYR A 276 15.34 26.26 -2.64
N VAL A 277 16.58 26.63 -2.32
CA VAL A 277 16.98 27.20 -1.02
C VAL A 277 17.68 28.52 -1.24
N ILE A 278 17.27 29.56 -0.51
CA ILE A 278 17.91 30.89 -0.49
C ILE A 278 18.48 31.11 0.92
N GLY A 279 19.79 31.33 1.02
CA GLY A 279 20.47 31.71 2.26
C GLY A 279 20.60 33.23 2.38
N SER A 280 20.27 33.82 3.52
CA SER A 280 20.37 35.28 3.77
C SER A 280 21.00 35.61 5.14
N ASN A 281 21.89 36.60 5.17
CA ASN A 281 22.48 37.16 6.38
C ASN A 281 22.43 38.71 6.35
N THR A 282 23.05 39.38 7.32
CA THR A 282 23.08 40.86 7.41
C THR A 282 23.80 41.56 6.25
N ALA A 283 24.61 40.85 5.47
CA ALA A 283 25.33 41.36 4.30
C ALA A 283 24.63 41.05 2.96
N GLY A 284 23.57 40.23 2.94
CA GLY A 284 22.75 39.99 1.76
C GLY A 284 22.24 38.55 1.63
N GLY A 285 21.64 38.26 0.47
CA GLY A 285 21.11 36.95 0.10
C GLY A 285 21.89 36.29 -1.05
N SER A 286 21.85 34.96 -1.11
CA SER A 286 22.66 34.14 -2.03
C SER A 286 22.07 33.88 -3.42
N GLY A 287 20.80 34.25 -3.65
CA GLY A 287 20.00 33.69 -4.73
C GLY A 287 19.52 32.25 -4.44
N ALA A 288 18.70 31.71 -5.33
CA ALA A 288 18.02 30.42 -5.16
C ALA A 288 18.85 29.25 -5.72
N ILE A 289 19.20 28.29 -4.85
CA ILE A 289 20.03 27.12 -5.20
C ILE A 289 19.14 25.87 -5.28
N PRO A 290 19.08 25.16 -6.42
CA PRO A 290 18.25 23.97 -6.59
C PRO A 290 18.88 22.68 -6.07
N SER A 291 18.07 21.80 -5.49
CA SER A 291 18.40 20.41 -5.22
C SER A 291 18.59 19.59 -6.52
N ALA A 292 18.96 18.32 -6.38
CA ALA A 292 18.65 17.34 -7.43
C ALA A 292 17.12 17.14 -7.53
N GLY A 293 16.65 16.69 -8.70
CA GLY A 293 15.25 16.30 -8.88
C GLY A 293 14.95 14.96 -8.20
N VAL A 294 13.74 14.81 -7.65
CA VAL A 294 13.16 13.52 -7.29
C VAL A 294 11.93 13.26 -8.14
N HIS A 295 11.67 11.99 -8.44
CA HIS A 295 10.56 11.58 -9.29
C HIS A 295 9.53 10.81 -8.46
N PRO A 296 8.38 11.44 -8.14
CA PRO A 296 7.30 10.75 -7.49
C PRO A 296 6.75 9.65 -8.38
N GLN A 297 6.74 8.48 -7.77
CA GLN A 297 6.31 7.22 -8.32
C GLN A 297 5.39 6.60 -7.29
N LEU A 298 4.78 5.48 -7.65
CA LEU A 298 4.00 4.71 -6.70
C LEU A 298 4.85 3.65 -6.02
N PRO A 299 4.40 3.14 -4.86
CA PRO A 299 4.84 1.82 -4.46
C PRO A 299 4.59 0.85 -5.62
N GLU A 300 5.62 0.11 -6.04
CA GLU A 300 5.40 -0.99 -6.97
C GLU A 300 4.40 -1.97 -6.35
N PRO A 301 3.35 -2.39 -7.07
CA PRO A 301 2.45 -3.43 -6.58
C PRO A 301 3.25 -4.73 -6.38
N ASP A 302 3.19 -5.26 -5.17
CA ASP A 302 3.95 -6.46 -4.78
C ASP A 302 3.17 -7.77 -5.02
N HIS A 303 1.88 -7.66 -5.35
CA HIS A 303 1.04 -8.77 -5.77
C HIS A 303 -0.18 -8.30 -6.59
N VAL A 304 -0.71 -9.24 -7.36
CA VAL A 304 -2.07 -9.18 -7.89
C VAL A 304 -3.03 -9.57 -6.76
N ALA A 305 -4.01 -8.71 -6.48
CA ALA A 305 -5.02 -8.91 -5.45
C ALA A 305 -6.33 -9.50 -5.99
N TYR A 306 -6.59 -9.32 -7.29
CA TYR A 306 -7.72 -9.91 -8.00
C TYR A 306 -7.38 -10.05 -9.48
N GLN A 307 -7.82 -11.11 -10.13
CA GLN A 307 -7.63 -11.29 -11.58
C GLN A 307 -8.72 -12.18 -12.14
N SER A 308 -9.63 -11.62 -12.96
CA SER A 308 -10.70 -12.43 -13.57
C SER A 308 -10.22 -13.36 -14.68
N HIS A 309 -9.07 -13.07 -15.33
CA HIS A 309 -8.64 -13.77 -16.54
C HIS A 309 -7.11 -13.90 -16.68
N VAL A 310 -6.63 -14.92 -17.41
CA VAL A 310 -5.20 -15.14 -17.72
C VAL A 310 -4.87 -14.65 -19.13
N LYS A 311 -3.73 -13.98 -19.32
CA LYS A 311 -3.15 -13.69 -20.65
C LYS A 311 -1.88 -14.51 -20.92
N PRO A 312 -1.63 -14.97 -22.17
CA PRO A 312 -2.56 -14.93 -23.31
C PRO A 312 -3.78 -15.82 -23.09
N ALA A 313 -4.92 -15.41 -23.65
CA ALA A 313 -6.17 -16.16 -23.52
C ALA A 313 -6.17 -17.38 -24.44
N THR A 314 -6.90 -18.44 -24.10
CA THR A 314 -7.05 -19.61 -24.99
C THR A 314 -8.15 -19.43 -26.05
N LYS A 315 -9.00 -18.41 -25.90
CA LYS A 315 -10.01 -17.94 -26.85
C LYS A 315 -10.18 -16.43 -26.68
N ALA A 316 -10.64 -15.73 -27.72
CA ALA A 316 -11.09 -14.35 -27.54
C ALA A 316 -12.26 -14.28 -26.55
N TYR A 317 -12.21 -13.34 -25.60
CA TYR A 317 -13.31 -13.11 -24.66
C TYR A 317 -14.55 -12.54 -25.37
N GLY A 318 -15.72 -12.77 -24.76
CA GLY A 318 -16.92 -12.00 -25.09
C GLY A 318 -16.75 -10.54 -24.70
N SER A 319 -17.77 -9.72 -24.93
CA SER A 319 -17.75 -8.31 -24.50
C SER A 319 -19.15 -7.76 -24.25
N VAL A 320 -19.33 -7.00 -23.18
CA VAL A 320 -20.57 -6.25 -22.92
C VAL A 320 -20.50 -4.93 -23.67
N GLY A 321 -21.41 -4.73 -24.63
CA GLY A 321 -21.49 -3.50 -25.41
C GLY A 321 -22.28 -2.42 -24.69
N TYR A 322 -21.60 -1.34 -24.29
CA TYR A 322 -22.23 -0.30 -23.47
C TYR A 322 -23.32 0.44 -24.25
N GLY A 323 -22.98 1.02 -25.40
CA GLY A 323 -23.92 1.80 -26.22
C GLY A 323 -25.06 0.97 -26.79
N ALA A 324 -24.87 -0.34 -26.96
CA ALA A 324 -25.92 -1.26 -27.41
C ALA A 324 -26.96 -1.59 -26.33
N ASN A 325 -26.59 -1.49 -25.04
CA ASN A 325 -27.44 -1.80 -23.89
C ASN A 325 -27.78 -0.56 -23.05
N SER A 326 -27.47 0.64 -23.53
CA SER A 326 -27.64 1.92 -22.82
C SER A 326 -26.95 1.96 -21.44
N ILE A 327 -25.78 1.33 -21.32
CA ILE A 327 -24.96 1.33 -20.11
C ILE A 327 -24.03 2.55 -20.10
N GLU A 328 -23.93 3.22 -18.96
CA GLU A 328 -22.91 4.24 -18.67
C GLU A 328 -21.82 3.70 -17.74
N GLU A 329 -22.17 2.76 -16.85
CA GLU A 329 -21.26 2.17 -15.86
C GLU A 329 -21.53 0.66 -15.68
N TRP A 330 -20.48 -0.17 -15.73
CA TRP A 330 -20.58 -1.62 -15.50
C TRP A 330 -19.46 -2.08 -14.56
N GLY A 331 -19.78 -2.90 -13.57
CA GLY A 331 -18.85 -3.34 -12.54
C GLY A 331 -19.27 -4.61 -11.82
N ASP A 332 -18.48 -5.04 -10.85
CA ASP A 332 -18.69 -6.31 -10.16
C ASP A 332 -18.20 -6.25 -8.71
N HIS A 333 -18.71 -7.14 -7.85
CA HIS A 333 -18.35 -7.22 -6.43
C HIS A 333 -17.18 -8.18 -6.23
N LEU A 334 -16.01 -7.59 -6.03
CA LEU A 334 -14.72 -8.26 -6.02
C LEU A 334 -14.20 -8.38 -4.58
N ARG A 335 -13.90 -9.61 -4.16
CA ARG A 335 -13.14 -9.89 -2.94
C ARG A 335 -11.67 -10.08 -3.27
N LEU A 336 -10.85 -9.29 -2.59
CA LEU A 336 -9.40 -9.22 -2.78
C LEU A 336 -8.68 -10.32 -2.01
N GLU A 337 -7.72 -10.97 -2.66
CA GLU A 337 -6.79 -11.89 -2.05
C GLU A 337 -5.61 -11.14 -1.38
N GLY A 338 -4.63 -11.88 -0.83
CA GLY A 338 -3.39 -11.34 -0.27
C GLY A 338 -3.51 -10.61 1.07
N GLY A 339 -4.72 -10.18 1.42
CA GLY A 339 -4.91 -9.14 2.45
C GLY A 339 -4.58 -7.75 1.90
N ALA A 340 -4.79 -7.54 0.60
CA ALA A 340 -4.73 -6.23 -0.01
C ALA A 340 -5.56 -5.23 0.79
N SER A 341 -4.97 -4.07 1.04
CA SER A 341 -5.64 -2.93 1.68
C SER A 341 -5.28 -1.61 1.03
N GLU A 342 -4.35 -1.59 0.07
CA GLU A 342 -3.91 -0.41 -0.67
C GLU A 342 -3.87 -0.78 -2.16
N LEU A 343 -4.93 -0.44 -2.92
CA LEU A 343 -4.97 -0.69 -4.37
C LEU A 343 -4.13 0.36 -5.10
N ASN A 344 -3.22 -0.11 -5.96
CA ASN A 344 -2.35 0.77 -6.73
C ASN A 344 -2.87 1.00 -8.14
N LYS A 345 -3.33 -0.07 -8.80
CA LYS A 345 -3.67 -0.05 -10.22
C LYS A 345 -4.81 -1.01 -10.53
N VAL A 346 -5.67 -0.59 -11.46
CA VAL A 346 -6.71 -1.41 -12.10
C VAL A 346 -6.34 -1.56 -13.57
N THR A 347 -6.22 -2.79 -14.04
CA THR A 347 -6.05 -3.11 -15.46
C THR A 347 -7.37 -3.65 -15.97
N VAL A 348 -7.97 -2.98 -16.95
CA VAL A 348 -9.26 -3.38 -17.56
C VAL A 348 -9.01 -3.88 -18.97
N THR A 349 -9.44 -5.10 -19.26
CA THR A 349 -9.45 -5.63 -20.63
C THR A 349 -10.70 -5.17 -21.36
N MET A 350 -10.46 -4.51 -22.49
CA MET A 350 -11.45 -3.85 -23.33
C MET A 350 -11.48 -4.51 -24.70
N ALA A 351 -12.64 -4.43 -25.35
CA ALA A 351 -12.90 -4.97 -26.68
C ALA A 351 -13.35 -3.85 -27.63
N SER A 352 -12.47 -3.43 -28.52
CA SER A 352 -12.80 -2.45 -29.57
C SER A 352 -13.50 -3.16 -30.73
N TRP A 353 -14.73 -2.75 -31.05
CA TRP A 353 -15.43 -3.11 -32.28
C TRP A 353 -15.38 -1.98 -33.32
N SER A 354 -14.81 -0.83 -32.94
CA SER A 354 -14.78 0.39 -33.72
C SER A 354 -13.82 0.33 -34.90
N CYS A 355 -14.22 0.93 -36.02
CA CYS A 355 -13.47 1.02 -37.27
C CYS A 355 -13.20 2.50 -37.63
N VAL A 356 -12.15 2.78 -38.40
CA VAL A 356 -11.93 4.14 -38.92
C VAL A 356 -13.04 4.53 -39.89
N SER A 357 -13.50 3.58 -40.71
CA SER A 357 -14.70 3.70 -41.54
C SER A 357 -15.35 2.33 -41.81
N GLY A 358 -16.56 2.35 -42.38
CA GLY A 358 -17.40 1.15 -42.52
C GLY A 358 -17.95 0.67 -41.17
N ALA A 359 -18.38 -0.59 -41.12
CA ALA A 359 -19.03 -1.17 -39.94
C ALA A 359 -18.56 -2.58 -39.59
N TRP A 360 -18.89 -2.99 -38.37
CA TRP A 360 -18.62 -4.35 -37.87
C TRP A 360 -19.68 -5.38 -38.23
N ASN A 361 -20.87 -4.98 -38.69
CA ASN A 361 -21.95 -5.89 -39.08
C ASN A 361 -22.29 -5.80 -40.58
N ALA A 362 -22.57 -6.96 -41.18
CA ALA A 362 -22.83 -7.11 -42.61
C ALA A 362 -24.07 -6.34 -43.13
N GLY A 363 -25.00 -5.98 -42.25
CA GLY A 363 -26.23 -5.25 -42.60
C GLY A 363 -26.07 -3.74 -42.74
N ASN A 364 -24.90 -3.17 -42.45
CA ASN A 364 -24.70 -1.73 -42.46
C ASN A 364 -24.42 -1.20 -43.89
N PRO A 365 -25.11 -0.12 -44.35
CA PRO A 365 -24.92 0.45 -45.68
C PRO A 365 -23.54 1.09 -45.91
N THR A 366 -22.75 1.36 -44.85
CA THR A 366 -21.38 1.92 -44.96
C THR A 366 -20.33 0.92 -45.42
N GLY A 367 -20.69 -0.36 -45.56
CA GLY A 367 -19.77 -1.42 -46.00
C GLY A 367 -18.91 -2.01 -44.89
N PRO A 368 -17.98 -2.92 -45.24
CA PRO A 368 -17.12 -3.58 -44.28
C PRO A 368 -16.15 -2.60 -43.60
N CYS A 369 -15.77 -2.95 -42.37
CA CYS A 369 -14.78 -2.23 -41.59
C CYS A 369 -13.44 -2.04 -42.32
N VAL A 370 -13.01 -0.78 -42.40
CA VAL A 370 -11.70 -0.38 -42.91
C VAL A 370 -11.00 0.43 -41.83
N SER A 371 -9.81 -0.02 -41.43
CA SER A 371 -8.92 0.64 -40.49
C SER A 371 -7.48 0.58 -41.01
N THR A 372 -6.73 1.67 -40.85
CA THR A 372 -5.29 1.63 -41.11
C THR A 372 -4.61 0.86 -39.98
N PRO A 373 -3.71 -0.11 -40.24
CA PRO A 373 -3.04 -0.85 -39.17
C PRO A 373 -2.38 0.07 -38.13
N GLY A 374 -2.69 -0.15 -36.85
CA GLY A 374 -2.19 0.67 -35.74
C GLY A 374 -2.88 2.03 -35.53
N SER A 375 -3.94 2.35 -36.28
CA SER A 375 -4.73 3.58 -36.02
C SER A 375 -5.42 3.53 -34.66
N THR A 376 -5.41 4.66 -33.96
CA THR A 376 -6.03 4.83 -32.62
C THR A 376 -6.92 6.07 -32.57
N TYR A 377 -7.78 6.14 -31.55
CA TYR A 377 -8.47 7.36 -31.12
C TYR A 377 -8.26 7.60 -29.62
N VAL A 378 -8.60 8.79 -29.12
CA VAL A 378 -8.54 9.11 -27.69
C VAL A 378 -9.96 9.23 -27.15
N HIS A 379 -10.21 8.66 -25.97
CA HIS A 379 -11.50 8.78 -25.28
C HIS A 379 -11.33 8.69 -23.76
N PRO A 380 -11.98 9.56 -22.95
CA PRO A 380 -11.93 9.47 -21.51
C PRO A 380 -12.68 8.22 -21.01
N VAL A 381 -11.97 7.36 -20.28
CA VAL A 381 -12.55 6.22 -19.56
C VAL A 381 -12.30 6.41 -18.08
N THR A 382 -13.26 6.05 -17.26
CA THR A 382 -13.23 6.17 -15.80
C THR A 382 -13.28 4.80 -15.15
N VAL A 383 -12.50 4.61 -14.09
CA VAL A 383 -12.69 3.51 -13.14
C VAL A 383 -13.13 4.10 -11.81
N ASN A 384 -14.21 3.55 -11.25
CA ASN A 384 -14.67 3.85 -9.91
C ASN A 384 -14.45 2.65 -9.00
N VAL A 385 -14.15 2.91 -7.72
CA VAL A 385 -14.04 1.90 -6.68
C VAL A 385 -14.93 2.31 -5.52
N TYR A 386 -15.90 1.47 -5.18
CA TYR A 386 -16.84 1.68 -4.08
C TYR A 386 -16.62 0.67 -2.95
N GLY A 387 -17.01 1.07 -1.75
CA GLY A 387 -17.31 0.12 -0.69
C GLY A 387 -18.55 -0.72 -1.02
N VAL A 388 -18.74 -1.81 -0.28
CA VAL A 388 -19.91 -2.67 -0.40
C VAL A 388 -20.86 -2.38 0.76
N ASP A 389 -22.10 -2.00 0.48
CA ASP A 389 -23.14 -1.87 1.51
C ASP A 389 -24.31 -2.84 1.24
N ASN A 390 -24.31 -3.94 1.99
CA ASN A 390 -25.36 -4.96 1.93
C ASN A 390 -26.69 -4.52 2.59
N ALA A 391 -26.74 -3.33 3.22
CA ALA A 391 -27.96 -2.72 3.73
C ALA A 391 -28.56 -1.69 2.76
N ALA A 392 -27.78 -1.16 1.81
CA ALA A 392 -28.27 -0.29 0.76
C ALA A 392 -29.13 -1.08 -0.25
N PRO A 393 -30.28 -0.56 -0.73
CA PRO A 393 -31.09 -1.23 -1.74
C PRO A 393 -30.34 -1.57 -3.03
N THR A 394 -29.38 -0.72 -3.41
CA THR A 394 -28.55 -0.89 -4.61
C THR A 394 -27.37 -1.85 -4.41
N GLY A 395 -27.02 -2.19 -3.17
CA GLY A 395 -25.79 -2.91 -2.80
C GLY A 395 -24.49 -2.08 -2.85
N VAL A 396 -24.53 -0.85 -3.35
CA VAL A 396 -23.37 0.04 -3.54
C VAL A 396 -23.15 0.88 -2.28
N GLY A 397 -21.92 0.86 -1.75
CA GLY A 397 -21.50 1.71 -0.62
C GLY A 397 -20.80 2.99 -1.06
N ASP A 398 -20.10 3.64 -0.12
CA ASP A 398 -19.38 4.90 -0.38
C ASP A 398 -18.37 4.79 -1.54
N LEU A 399 -18.34 5.79 -2.42
CA LEU A 399 -17.30 5.93 -3.45
C LEU A 399 -15.95 6.21 -2.76
N ILE A 400 -14.99 5.29 -2.92
CA ILE A 400 -13.66 5.36 -2.30
C ILE A 400 -12.71 6.18 -3.19
N THR A 401 -12.70 5.90 -4.49
CA THR A 401 -11.92 6.66 -5.48
C THR A 401 -12.55 6.61 -6.86
N THR A 402 -12.26 7.63 -7.67
CA THR A 402 -12.57 7.70 -9.10
C THR A 402 -11.32 8.14 -9.85
N VAL A 403 -11.03 7.50 -10.99
CA VAL A 403 -9.87 7.82 -11.84
C VAL A 403 -10.31 7.81 -13.30
N THR A 404 -10.40 8.99 -13.89
CA THR A 404 -10.60 9.19 -15.33
C THR A 404 -9.25 9.37 -16.03
N VAL A 405 -9.07 8.68 -17.16
CA VAL A 405 -7.88 8.75 -18.01
C VAL A 405 -8.33 8.89 -19.47
N ASP A 406 -7.71 9.81 -20.21
CA ASP A 406 -7.83 9.88 -21.66
C ASP A 406 -7.06 8.70 -22.28
N GLN A 407 -7.78 7.61 -22.54
CA GLN A 407 -7.19 6.36 -23.02
C GLN A 407 -6.96 6.42 -24.53
N THR A 408 -5.80 5.93 -24.97
CA THR A 408 -5.50 5.75 -26.41
C THR A 408 -6.00 4.38 -26.85
N ILE A 409 -7.08 4.37 -27.63
CA ILE A 409 -7.86 3.19 -27.97
C ILE A 409 -7.55 2.75 -29.40
N PRO A 410 -7.16 1.48 -29.65
CA PRO A 410 -6.97 0.99 -31.00
C PRO A 410 -8.30 0.77 -31.70
N TYR A 411 -8.38 1.17 -32.97
CA TYR A 411 -9.40 0.65 -33.88
C TYR A 411 -9.13 -0.83 -34.16
N ARG A 412 -10.18 -1.64 -34.33
CA ARG A 412 -9.99 -3.03 -34.77
C ARG A 412 -9.43 -3.08 -36.20
N PRO A 413 -8.69 -4.13 -36.58
CA PRO A 413 -8.21 -4.31 -37.95
C PRO A 413 -9.36 -4.39 -38.97
N SER A 414 -9.03 -4.12 -40.24
CA SER A 414 -9.98 -4.24 -41.36
C SER A 414 -10.57 -5.64 -41.49
N PHE A 415 -11.76 -5.72 -42.07
CA PHE A 415 -12.41 -6.97 -42.47
C PHE A 415 -11.49 -7.86 -43.32
N ASP A 416 -11.51 -9.16 -43.04
CA ASP A 416 -10.87 -10.18 -43.88
C ASP A 416 -11.94 -10.99 -44.65
N PRO A 417 -11.92 -10.99 -46.00
CA PRO A 417 -12.86 -11.75 -46.82
C PRO A 417 -12.95 -13.25 -46.51
N SER A 418 -11.89 -13.87 -45.97
CA SER A 418 -11.92 -15.29 -45.58
C SER A 418 -12.80 -15.59 -44.36
N CYS A 419 -13.15 -14.57 -43.56
CA CYS A 419 -13.80 -14.74 -42.28
C CYS A 419 -15.33 -14.58 -42.28
N GLY A 420 -15.91 -14.01 -43.34
CA GLY A 420 -17.34 -13.68 -43.41
C GLY A 420 -17.78 -12.65 -42.36
N ASP A 421 -19.08 -12.32 -42.36
CA ASP A 421 -19.77 -11.50 -41.35
C ASP A 421 -19.07 -10.19 -40.92
N TYR A 422 -18.25 -9.59 -41.78
CA TYR A 422 -17.39 -8.44 -41.47
C TYR A 422 -16.40 -8.66 -40.29
N LYS A 423 -15.97 -9.90 -40.02
CA LYS A 423 -14.91 -10.27 -39.06
C LYS A 423 -13.51 -9.97 -39.59
N TRP A 424 -12.52 -9.86 -38.71
CA TRP A 424 -11.10 -9.79 -39.09
C TRP A 424 -10.37 -11.08 -38.71
N LEU A 425 -9.31 -11.41 -39.45
CA LEU A 425 -8.51 -12.61 -39.21
C LEU A 425 -7.42 -12.33 -38.16
N SER A 426 -7.66 -12.74 -36.91
CA SER A 426 -6.65 -12.71 -35.85
C SER A 426 -5.64 -13.85 -36.03
N PRO A 427 -4.33 -13.56 -35.99
CA PRO A 427 -3.29 -14.60 -35.96
C PRO A 427 -3.39 -15.54 -34.75
N GLU A 428 -3.98 -15.08 -33.64
CA GLU A 428 -4.07 -15.80 -32.37
C GLU A 428 -5.41 -16.56 -32.22
N PHE A 429 -6.51 -15.96 -32.68
CA PHE A 429 -7.87 -16.47 -32.43
C PHE A 429 -8.66 -16.82 -33.70
N GLY A 430 -8.07 -16.67 -34.88
CA GLY A 430 -8.79 -16.80 -36.15
C GLY A 430 -9.81 -15.68 -36.34
N CYS A 431 -10.93 -16.01 -36.97
CA CYS A 431 -11.94 -15.03 -37.38
C CYS A 431 -12.76 -14.49 -36.20
N ILE A 432 -12.48 -13.25 -35.78
CA ILE A 432 -13.13 -12.61 -34.62
C ILE A 432 -13.68 -11.21 -34.96
N ASN A 433 -14.58 -10.72 -34.11
CA ASN A 433 -15.22 -9.41 -34.30
C ASN A 433 -14.45 -8.26 -33.64
N SER A 434 -13.94 -8.44 -32.43
CA SER A 434 -13.30 -7.37 -31.65
C SER A 434 -11.78 -7.43 -31.72
N LEU A 435 -11.13 -6.32 -31.38
CA LEU A 435 -9.74 -6.29 -30.94
C LEU A 435 -9.72 -6.17 -29.41
N GLN A 436 -9.15 -7.16 -28.72
CA GLN A 436 -8.97 -7.16 -27.27
C GLN A 436 -7.67 -6.43 -26.91
N PHE A 437 -7.71 -5.56 -25.91
CA PHE A 437 -6.55 -4.78 -25.42
C PHE A 437 -6.73 -4.43 -23.93
N ASP A 438 -5.68 -3.98 -23.25
CA ASP A 438 -5.78 -3.52 -21.85
C ASP A 438 -5.69 -2.00 -21.74
N MET A 439 -6.41 -1.48 -20.76
CA MET A 439 -6.31 -0.11 -20.25
C MET A 439 -5.81 -0.14 -18.81
N ASP A 440 -4.74 0.59 -18.53
CA ASP A 440 -4.20 0.76 -17.20
C ASP A 440 -4.78 2.02 -16.55
N PHE A 441 -5.34 1.87 -15.35
CA PHE A 441 -5.84 2.95 -14.50
C PHE A 441 -5.07 2.99 -13.20
N ASN A 442 -4.51 4.15 -12.89
CA ASN A 442 -3.59 4.29 -11.79
C ASN A 442 -4.26 4.98 -10.59
N LEU A 443 -4.53 4.23 -9.52
CA LEU A 443 -5.27 4.70 -8.34
C LEU A 443 -4.37 5.46 -7.35
N GLY A 444 -3.08 5.10 -7.30
CA GLY A 444 -2.10 5.83 -6.50
C GLY A 444 -1.92 5.38 -5.05
N GLY A 445 -2.41 4.19 -4.69
CA GLY A 445 -2.31 3.65 -3.34
C GLY A 445 -3.51 4.05 -2.48
N VAL A 446 -4.69 3.55 -2.85
CA VAL A 446 -5.97 3.88 -2.19
C VAL A 446 -6.30 2.83 -1.14
N ASP A 447 -6.52 3.27 0.10
CA ASP A 447 -6.98 2.42 1.20
C ASP A 447 -8.36 1.82 0.87
N VAL A 448 -8.48 0.48 0.87
CA VAL A 448 -9.72 -0.24 0.56
C VAL A 448 -10.09 -1.30 1.61
N PRO A 449 -11.39 -1.62 1.76
CA PRO A 449 -11.82 -2.88 2.37
C PRO A 449 -11.38 -4.09 1.53
N GLY A 450 -11.47 -5.30 2.11
CA GLY A 450 -11.16 -6.54 1.39
C GLY A 450 -12.22 -6.98 0.37
N ASP A 451 -13.41 -6.37 0.42
CA ASP A 451 -14.54 -6.59 -0.48
C ASP A 451 -14.92 -5.20 -1.05
N VAL A 452 -14.83 -5.02 -2.37
CA VAL A 452 -15.08 -3.75 -3.09
C VAL A 452 -15.98 -3.97 -4.29
N ILE A 453 -16.64 -2.92 -4.77
CA ILE A 453 -17.20 -2.90 -6.14
C ILE A 453 -16.25 -2.10 -7.02
N VAL A 454 -15.79 -2.69 -8.13
CA VAL A 454 -14.99 -1.99 -9.14
C VAL A 454 -15.79 -1.95 -10.43
N SER A 455 -15.89 -0.76 -11.01
CA SER A 455 -16.63 -0.49 -12.22
C SER A 455 -15.84 0.35 -13.21
N VAL A 456 -16.29 0.30 -14.46
CA VAL A 456 -15.76 1.04 -15.60
C VAL A 456 -16.89 1.88 -16.15
N ALA A 457 -16.64 3.16 -16.41
CA ALA A 457 -17.62 4.10 -16.95
C ALA A 457 -17.02 4.96 -18.07
N PHE A 458 -17.76 5.17 -19.15
CA PHE A 458 -17.34 6.02 -20.28
C PHE A 458 -18.53 6.46 -21.12
N ASP A 459 -18.38 7.60 -21.81
CA ASP A 459 -19.46 8.14 -22.64
C ASP A 459 -19.54 7.40 -23.97
N THR A 460 -20.65 6.72 -24.22
CA THR A 460 -20.90 6.03 -25.50
C THR A 460 -21.56 6.89 -26.55
N SER A 461 -21.76 8.19 -26.29
CA SER A 461 -22.33 9.12 -27.25
C SER A 461 -21.40 9.31 -28.46
N GLY A 462 -21.90 8.91 -29.63
CA GLY A 462 -21.23 9.10 -30.91
C GLY A 462 -20.14 8.06 -31.27
N SER A 463 -19.60 8.24 -32.48
CA SER A 463 -18.50 7.44 -33.01
C SER A 463 -17.16 8.12 -32.68
N PRO A 464 -16.09 7.37 -32.32
CA PRO A 464 -15.97 5.91 -32.32
C PRO A 464 -16.28 5.22 -30.98
N ALA A 465 -16.63 5.96 -29.92
CA ALA A 465 -16.77 5.40 -28.56
C ALA A 465 -17.98 4.47 -28.40
N GLY A 466 -19.09 4.68 -29.12
CA GLY A 466 -20.28 3.81 -29.08
C GLY A 466 -20.09 2.36 -29.56
N SER A 467 -18.89 1.95 -29.96
CA SER A 467 -18.51 0.55 -30.23
C SER A 467 -17.27 0.09 -29.44
N LEU A 468 -16.97 0.81 -28.34
CA LEU A 468 -16.07 0.35 -27.28
C LEU A 468 -16.86 -0.48 -26.27
N ASN A 469 -16.35 -1.67 -25.96
CA ASN A 469 -16.97 -2.62 -25.04
C ASN A 469 -15.96 -3.04 -23.96
N VAL A 470 -16.44 -3.52 -22.81
CA VAL A 470 -15.59 -4.17 -21.78
C VAL A 470 -15.58 -5.68 -22.06
N ALA A 471 -14.44 -6.35 -21.86
CA ALA A 471 -14.36 -7.80 -22.02
C ALA A 471 -15.20 -8.53 -20.95
N ALA A 472 -15.95 -9.54 -21.39
CA ALA A 472 -16.79 -10.38 -20.55
C ALA A 472 -16.14 -11.74 -20.35
N VAL A 473 -15.87 -12.10 -19.10
CA VAL A 473 -15.19 -13.32 -18.69
C VAL A 473 -16.20 -14.26 -18.04
N GLU A 474 -16.30 -15.48 -18.58
CA GLU A 474 -17.25 -16.53 -18.16
C GLU A 474 -16.70 -17.46 -17.07
N THR A 475 -15.42 -17.34 -16.74
CA THR A 475 -14.72 -18.21 -15.80
C THR A 475 -14.56 -17.55 -14.45
N ALA A 476 -14.57 -18.34 -13.37
CA ALA A 476 -14.22 -17.86 -12.04
C ALA A 476 -12.83 -17.19 -12.04
N PRO A 477 -12.61 -16.16 -11.22
CA PRO A 477 -11.32 -15.49 -11.11
C PRO A 477 -10.16 -16.42 -10.76
N VAL A 478 -8.99 -16.07 -11.30
CA VAL A 478 -7.70 -16.77 -11.10
C VAL A 478 -7.10 -16.41 -9.74
N VAL A 479 -7.35 -15.18 -9.29
CA VAL A 479 -6.93 -14.60 -8.00
C VAL A 479 -8.11 -13.82 -7.42
N GLY A 480 -8.35 -13.94 -6.12
CA GLY A 480 -9.52 -13.35 -5.47
C GLY A 480 -10.82 -14.11 -5.81
N GLU A 481 -11.96 -13.46 -5.58
CA GLU A 481 -13.29 -14.07 -5.74
C GLU A 481 -14.28 -13.02 -6.29
N ASN A 482 -15.07 -13.38 -7.30
CA ASN A 482 -16.33 -12.68 -7.54
C ASN A 482 -17.32 -13.19 -6.49
N VAL A 483 -17.78 -12.30 -5.62
CA VAL A 483 -18.60 -12.66 -4.45
C VAL A 483 -20.03 -13.04 -4.86
N ASN A 484 -20.53 -12.52 -5.99
CA ASN A 484 -21.89 -12.73 -6.47
C ASN A 484 -21.89 -13.07 -7.98
N PRO A 485 -21.43 -14.27 -8.41
CA PRO A 485 -21.26 -14.59 -9.83
C PRO A 485 -22.55 -14.61 -10.68
N ASP A 486 -23.72 -14.58 -10.06
CA ASP A 486 -25.03 -14.46 -10.73
C ASP A 486 -25.55 -13.01 -10.81
N LYS A 487 -24.74 -12.04 -10.37
CA LYS A 487 -25.04 -10.62 -10.35
C LYS A 487 -23.88 -9.80 -10.90
N THR A 488 -24.22 -8.59 -11.32
CA THR A 488 -23.26 -7.56 -11.71
C THR A 488 -23.81 -6.21 -11.25
N PHE A 489 -23.02 -5.14 -11.35
CA PHE A 489 -23.47 -3.79 -11.03
C PHE A 489 -23.57 -3.00 -12.33
N VAL A 490 -24.73 -2.39 -12.58
CA VAL A 490 -25.02 -1.68 -13.84
C VAL A 490 -25.61 -0.32 -13.52
N GLY A 491 -25.18 0.69 -14.26
CA GLY A 491 -25.76 2.01 -14.33
C GLY A 491 -26.18 2.27 -15.77
N TYR A 492 -27.50 2.35 -16.01
CA TYR A 492 -28.06 2.71 -17.30
C TYR A 492 -28.16 4.24 -17.47
N GLN A 493 -28.28 4.72 -18.71
CA GLN A 493 -28.44 6.15 -19.00
C GLN A 493 -29.57 6.80 -18.18
N GLY A 494 -29.22 7.71 -17.28
CA GLY A 494 -30.16 8.39 -16.38
C GLY A 494 -30.74 7.53 -15.24
N GLY A 495 -30.23 6.33 -15.04
CA GLY A 495 -30.59 5.41 -13.95
C GLY A 495 -29.68 5.56 -12.71
N GLN A 496 -29.85 4.64 -11.75
CA GLN A 496 -28.90 4.48 -10.63
C GLN A 496 -27.92 3.35 -10.93
N PHE A 497 -26.71 3.42 -10.35
CA PHE A 497 -25.76 2.31 -10.37
C PHE A 497 -26.12 1.31 -9.25
N GLU A 498 -26.52 0.10 -9.62
CA GLU A 498 -27.04 -0.89 -8.67
C GLU A 498 -26.80 -2.35 -9.07
N ALA A 499 -26.94 -3.26 -8.10
CA ALA A 499 -26.76 -4.70 -8.28
C ALA A 499 -27.93 -5.35 -9.05
N GLU A 500 -27.69 -5.75 -10.30
CA GLU A 500 -28.68 -6.39 -11.17
C GLU A 500 -28.47 -7.91 -11.29
N SER A 501 -29.57 -8.65 -11.47
CA SER A 501 -29.59 -10.08 -11.74
C SER A 501 -30.14 -10.35 -13.15
N GLY A 502 -29.52 -11.25 -13.90
CA GLY A 502 -29.96 -11.62 -15.26
C GLY A 502 -28.87 -11.49 -16.33
N TRP A 503 -27.77 -10.82 -16.01
CA TRP A 503 -26.58 -10.68 -16.85
C TRP A 503 -25.74 -11.97 -16.99
N GLY A 504 -26.19 -13.10 -16.44
CA GLY A 504 -25.44 -14.37 -16.47
C GLY A 504 -24.13 -14.31 -15.67
N THR A 505 -23.25 -15.28 -15.89
CA THR A 505 -21.97 -15.40 -15.17
C THR A 505 -20.84 -14.57 -15.82
N TYR A 506 -21.16 -13.38 -16.33
CA TYR A 506 -20.18 -12.50 -16.97
C TYR A 506 -19.56 -11.54 -15.95
N THR A 507 -18.28 -11.74 -15.68
CA THR A 507 -17.46 -10.82 -14.89
C THR A 507 -16.64 -9.91 -15.82
N PRO A 508 -16.48 -8.61 -15.53
CA PRO A 508 -15.57 -7.74 -16.26
C PRO A 508 -14.13 -8.27 -16.30
N GLY A 509 -13.46 -8.12 -17.44
CA GLY A 509 -12.02 -8.39 -17.57
C GLY A 509 -11.20 -7.42 -16.74
N ILE A 510 -10.91 -7.73 -15.47
CA ILE A 510 -10.24 -6.85 -14.52
C ILE A 510 -9.09 -7.61 -13.84
N THR A 511 -7.95 -6.93 -13.72
CA THR A 511 -6.87 -7.27 -12.79
C THR A 511 -6.67 -6.10 -11.82
N LEU A 512 -6.65 -6.39 -10.53
CA LEU A 512 -6.34 -5.41 -9.47
C LEU A 512 -4.94 -5.68 -8.94
N GLU A 513 -4.05 -4.74 -9.16
CA GLU A 513 -2.69 -4.76 -8.64
C GLU A 513 -2.64 -3.91 -7.38
N ALA A 514 -2.17 -4.51 -6.29
CA ALA A 514 -2.18 -3.90 -4.97
C ALA A 514 -0.81 -3.98 -4.34
N THR A 515 -0.56 -3.09 -3.38
CA THR A 515 0.41 -3.39 -2.35
C THR A 515 -0.28 -4.22 -1.27
N THR A 516 0.27 -5.40 -0.95
CA THR A 516 0.18 -5.84 0.43
C THR A 516 0.87 -4.74 1.23
N PRO A 517 0.34 -4.35 2.38
CA PRO A 517 1.12 -3.54 3.29
C PRO A 517 2.30 -4.40 3.77
N TYR A 518 3.44 -4.27 3.06
CA TYR A 518 4.70 -5.01 3.19
C TYR A 518 4.73 -5.99 4.37
N VAL A 519 4.66 -7.30 4.11
CA VAL A 519 4.58 -8.35 5.16
C VAL A 519 5.84 -9.25 5.25
N PRO A 520 6.89 -8.85 5.99
CA PRO A 520 7.92 -9.77 6.49
C PRO A 520 7.45 -10.80 7.55
#